data_AF-A0A100XI16-F1
#
_entry.id   AF-A0A100XI16-F1
#
_cell.length_a   1.000
_cell.length_b   1.000
_cell.length_c   1.000
_cell.angle_alpha   90.00
_cell.angle_beta   90.00
_cell.angle_gamma   90.00
#
_symmetry.space_group_name_H-M   'P 1'
#
loop_
_entity.id
_entity.type
_entity.pdbx_description
1 polymer ?
#
loop_
_entity_poly.entity_id
_entity_poly.type
_entity_poly.pdbx_seq_one_letter_code
_entity_poly.pdbx_strand_id
1 'polypeptide(L)'
;MALKTKFTEAFGVEHPIVQGGMQWVGRAELVAAVANAGALGFLTALTQPTPEALAKEIARTREMTDKPFGVNLTILPTINPPP
;
A
#
# COMPACT_ATOMS: atom_id res chain seq x y z
N MET A 1 -22.01 10.51 6.18
CA MET A 1 -22.02 10.27 4.73
C MET A 1 -20.58 10.32 4.23
N ALA A 2 -20.13 9.30 3.50
CA ALA A 2 -18.79 9.31 2.89
C ALA A 2 -18.75 10.30 1.70
N LEU A 3 -17.61 11.00 1.53
CA LEU A 3 -17.41 11.98 0.45
C LEU A 3 -17.21 11.27 -0.90
N LYS A 4 -18.15 11.45 -1.83
CA LYS A 4 -18.05 10.90 -3.17
C LYS A 4 -17.29 11.83 -4.11
N THR A 5 -16.19 11.34 -4.69
CA THR A 5 -15.27 12.07 -5.57
C THR A 5 -14.85 11.21 -6.76
N LYS A 6 -14.23 11.82 -7.78
CA LYS A 6 -13.60 11.07 -8.89
C LYS A 6 -12.60 10.02 -8.40
N PHE A 7 -11.92 10.27 -7.28
CA PHE A 7 -10.95 9.36 -6.69
C PHE A 7 -11.62 8.12 -6.09
N THR A 8 -12.65 8.31 -5.26
CA THR A 8 -13.38 7.19 -4.64
C THR A 8 -14.05 6.29 -5.68
N GLU A 9 -14.53 6.88 -6.78
CA GLU A 9 -15.11 6.13 -7.92
C GLU A 9 -14.04 5.38 -8.72
N ALA A 10 -12.89 6.00 -9.01
CA ALA A 10 -11.83 5.39 -9.81
C ALA A 10 -11.16 4.20 -9.11
N PHE A 11 -11.00 4.27 -7.78
CA PHE A 11 -10.25 3.25 -7.02
C PHE A 11 -11.14 2.35 -6.15
N GLY A 12 -12.45 2.60 -6.09
CA GLY A 12 -13.40 1.77 -5.34
C GLY A 12 -13.18 1.82 -3.82
N VAL A 13 -12.83 2.99 -3.28
CA VAL A 13 -12.61 3.21 -1.83
C VAL A 13 -13.64 4.15 -1.24
N GLU A 14 -13.89 4.05 0.06
CA GLU A 14 -14.93 4.81 0.77
C GLU A 14 -14.53 6.26 1.01
N HIS A 15 -13.26 6.50 1.30
CA HIS A 15 -12.74 7.81 1.69
C HIS A 15 -11.74 8.32 0.65
N PRO A 16 -11.79 9.62 0.28
CA PRO A 16 -10.84 10.22 -0.64
C PRO A 16 -9.48 10.51 0.03
N ILE A 17 -8.91 9.48 0.65
CA ILE A 17 -7.68 9.55 1.44
C ILE A 17 -6.73 8.46 0.94
N VAL A 18 -5.46 8.83 0.80
CA VAL A 18 -4.37 7.94 0.39
C VAL A 18 -3.29 7.93 1.45
N GLN A 19 -2.85 6.74 1.85
CA GLN A 19 -1.56 6.55 2.50
C GLN A 19 -0.52 6.24 1.43
N GLY A 20 0.35 7.20 1.09
CA GLY A 20 1.39 7.02 0.09
C GLY A 20 2.54 6.12 0.55
N GLY A 21 3.53 5.86 -0.31
CA GLY A 21 4.70 5.06 0.06
C GLY A 21 5.47 5.65 1.24
N MET A 22 5.71 4.83 2.26
CA MET A 22 6.46 5.21 3.45
C MET A 22 7.50 4.13 3.75
N GLN A 23 8.77 4.45 3.55
CA GLN A 23 9.86 3.51 3.75
C GLN A 23 9.90 3.04 5.21
N TRP A 24 10.18 1.75 5.41
CA TRP A 24 10.23 1.03 6.69
C TRP A 24 8.88 0.78 7.38
N VAL A 25 7.92 1.70 7.24
CA VAL A 25 6.63 1.62 7.94
C VAL A 25 5.47 1.15 7.06
N GLY A 26 5.59 1.23 5.73
CA GLY A 26 4.59 0.78 4.76
C GLY A 26 4.53 -0.75 4.64
N ARG A 27 4.21 -1.42 5.75
CA ARG A 27 4.11 -2.88 5.93
C ARG A 27 2.66 -3.35 6.02
N ALA A 28 2.46 -4.67 6.04
CA ALA A 28 1.13 -5.29 5.98
C ALA A 28 0.14 -4.72 7.01
N GLU A 29 0.58 -4.51 8.25
CA GLU A 29 -0.26 -4.04 9.36
C GLU A 29 -0.82 -2.64 9.09
N LEU A 30 0.02 -1.73 8.60
CA LEU A 30 -0.37 -0.36 8.31
C LEU A 30 -1.31 -0.31 7.11
N VAL A 31 -0.94 -1.01 6.03
CA VAL A 31 -1.70 -1.00 4.78
C VAL A 31 -3.07 -1.65 4.97
N ALA A 32 -3.14 -2.77 5.68
CA ALA A 32 -4.40 -3.43 6.01
C ALA A 32 -5.28 -2.54 6.90
N ALA A 33 -4.71 -1.84 7.89
CA ALA A 33 -5.46 -0.90 8.72
C ALA A 33 -6.06 0.25 7.89
N VAL A 34 -5.28 0.83 6.98
CA VAL A 34 -5.75 1.89 6.07
C VAL A 34 -6.87 1.39 5.14
N ALA A 35 -6.67 0.21 4.53
CA ALA A 35 -7.67 -0.41 3.66
C ALA A 35 -8.95 -0.68 4.44
N ASN A 36 -8.86 -1.31 5.63
CA ASN A 36 -9.99 -1.59 6.51
C ASN A 36 -10.74 -0.32 6.95
N ALA A 37 -10.03 0.80 7.14
CA ALA A 37 -10.62 2.11 7.39
C ALA A 37 -11.31 2.76 6.16
N GLY A 38 -11.28 2.12 4.99
CA GLY A 38 -11.97 2.59 3.79
C GLY A 38 -11.16 3.54 2.91
N ALA A 39 -9.86 3.70 3.18
CA ALA A 39 -8.94 4.52 2.39
C ALA A 39 -8.00 3.64 1.53
N LEU A 40 -7.28 4.25 0.59
CA LEU A 40 -6.33 3.54 -0.26
C LEU A 40 -4.94 3.50 0.40
N GLY A 41 -4.51 2.31 0.84
CA GLY A 41 -3.18 2.08 1.39
C GLY A 41 -2.18 1.54 0.37
N PHE A 42 -0.89 1.80 0.58
CA PHE A 42 0.20 1.31 -0.26
C PHE A 42 1.30 0.63 0.55
N LEU A 43 1.59 -0.64 0.21
CA LEU A 43 2.81 -1.32 0.65
C LEU A 43 4.01 -0.67 -0.03
N THR A 44 5.09 -0.44 0.71
CA THR A 44 6.31 0.09 0.12
C THR A 44 7.19 -1.05 -0.39
N ALA A 45 7.35 -1.18 -1.72
CA ALA A 45 8.11 -2.28 -2.31
C ALA A 45 9.54 -2.34 -1.78
N LEU A 46 10.23 -1.20 -1.74
CA LEU A 46 11.62 -1.08 -1.29
C LEU A 46 11.81 -1.18 0.23
N THR A 47 10.74 -1.36 1.01
CA THR A 47 10.87 -1.77 2.41
C THR A 47 11.16 -3.26 2.54
N GLN A 48 10.84 -4.03 1.50
CA GLN A 48 11.11 -5.46 1.45
C GLN A 48 12.46 -5.69 0.76
N PRO A 49 13.34 -6.54 1.32
CA PRO A 49 14.72 -6.67 0.85
C PRO A 49 14.84 -7.42 -0.49
N THR A 50 13.81 -8.18 -0.88
CA THR A 50 13.79 -8.91 -2.15
C THR A 50 12.39 -8.93 -2.78
N PRO A 51 12.27 -9.19 -4.09
CA PRO A 51 10.97 -9.40 -4.74
C PRO A 51 10.14 -10.52 -4.11
N GLU A 52 10.77 -11.60 -3.64
CA GLU A 52 10.08 -12.70 -2.95
C GLU A 52 9.57 -12.27 -1.57
N ALA A 53 10.32 -11.41 -0.86
CA ALA A 53 9.86 -10.81 0.38
C ALA A 53 8.65 -9.88 0.14
N LEU A 54 8.66 -9.12 -0.97
CA LEU A 54 7.48 -8.35 -1.40
C LEU A 54 6.27 -9.25 -1.69
N ALA A 55 6.45 -10.35 -2.41
CA ALA A 55 5.36 -11.29 -2.68
C ALA A 55 4.76 -11.86 -1.38
N LYS A 56 5.61 -12.20 -0.41
CA LYS A 56 5.17 -12.65 0.93
C LYS A 56 4.44 -11.55 1.69
N GLU A 57 4.91 -10.31 1.65
CA GLU A 57 4.25 -9.20 2.35
C GLU A 57 2.88 -8.86 1.71
N ILE A 58 2.76 -8.98 0.38
CA ILE A 58 1.47 -8.85 -0.32
C ILE A 58 0.50 -9.94 0.13
N ALA A 59 0.96 -11.20 0.21
CA ALA A 59 0.13 -12.31 0.69
C ALA A 59 -0.31 -12.08 2.14
N ARG A 60 0.62 -11.70 3.02
CA ARG A 60 0.34 -11.34 4.42
C ARG A 60 -0.68 -10.20 4.54
N THR A 61 -0.61 -9.19 3.67
CA THR A 61 -1.59 -8.08 3.69
C THR A 61 -2.98 -8.57 3.33
N ARG A 62 -3.11 -9.49 2.36
CA ARG A 62 -4.38 -10.13 1.98
C ARG A 62 -4.95 -11.03 3.08
N GLU A 63 -4.14 -11.55 3.98
CA GLU A 63 -4.61 -12.27 5.17
C GLU A 63 -5.25 -11.33 6.22
N MET A 64 -4.98 -10.02 6.15
CA MET A 64 -5.43 -9.02 7.12
C MET A 64 -6.55 -8.09 6.60
N THR A 65 -6.83 -8.12 5.30
CA THR A 65 -7.92 -7.34 4.70
C THR A 65 -8.39 -7.96 3.39
N ASP A 66 -9.72 -7.93 3.18
CA ASP A 66 -10.35 -8.27 1.91
C ASP A 66 -10.50 -7.05 0.97
N LYS A 67 -10.11 -5.85 1.44
CA LYS A 67 -10.23 -4.60 0.69
C LYS A 67 -9.01 -4.37 -0.22
N PRO A 68 -9.18 -3.65 -1.34
CA PRO A 68 -8.07 -3.38 -2.26
C PRO A 68 -7.00 -2.49 -1.62
N PHE A 69 -5.74 -2.74 -1.98
CA PHE A 69 -4.59 -1.92 -1.63
C PHE A 69 -3.59 -1.90 -2.79
N GLY A 70 -2.69 -0.91 -2.80
CA GLY A 70 -1.67 -0.74 -3.81
C GLY A 70 -0.27 -1.12 -3.35
N VAL A 71 0.70 -1.07 -4.27
CA VAL A 71 2.13 -1.19 -3.99
C VAL A 71 2.83 0.05 -4.52
N ASN A 72 3.56 0.75 -3.66
CA ASN A 72 4.41 1.87 -4.03
C ASN A 72 5.76 1.34 -4.53
N LEU A 73 6.13 1.71 -5.75
CA LEU A 73 7.44 1.48 -6.33
C LEU A 73 8.18 2.83 -6.42
N THR A 74 9.03 3.10 -5.44
CA THR A 74 9.86 4.31 -5.43
C THR A 74 11.08 4.08 -6.31
N ILE A 75 11.29 4.96 -7.30
CA ILE A 75 12.47 4.90 -8.18
C ILE A 75 13.54 5.82 -7.60
N LEU A 76 14.54 5.23 -6.93
CA LEU A 76 15.65 6.00 -6.35
C LEU A 76 16.73 6.28 -7.40
N PRO A 77 17.38 7.45 -7.36
CA PRO A 77 18.52 7.76 -8.22
C PRO A 77 19.78 7.07 -7.69
N THR A 78 19.86 5.74 -7.78
CA THR A 78 20.99 4.96 -7.27
C THR A 78 21.62 4.12 -8.38
N ILE A 79 22.95 4.04 -8.39
CA ILE A 79 23.69 3.14 -9.29
C ILE A 79 23.55 1.69 -8.81
N ASN A 80 23.53 1.50 -7.49
CA ASN A 80 23.36 0.20 -6.85
C ASN A 80 21.94 0.09 -6.28
N PRO A 81 21.26 -1.05 -6.42
CA PRO A 81 19.95 -1.24 -5.82
C PRO A 81 20.03 -1.02 -4.30
N PRO A 82 19.07 -0.28 -3.70
CA PRO A 82 18.97 -0.18 -2.25
C PRO A 82 18.75 -1.59 -1.66
N PRO A 83 19.34 -1.88 -0.48
CA PRO A 83 19.10 -3.12 0.23
C PRO A 83 17.65 -3.24 0.72
#